data_AF-A0A3R7Q2A6-F1
#
_entry.id   AF-A0A3R7Q2A6-F1
#
_cell.length_a   1.000
_cell.length_b   1.000
_cell.length_c   1.000
_cell.angle_alpha   90.00
_cell.angle_beta   90.00
_cell.angle_gamma   90.00
#
_symmetry.space_group_name_H-M   'P 1'
#
loop_
_entity.id
_entity.type
_entity.pdbx_description
1 polymer ?
#
loop_
_entity_poly.entity_id
_entity_poly.type
_entity_poly.pdbx_seq_one_letter_code
_entity_poly.pdbx_strand_id
1 'polypeptide(L)' 'MEDMPLFHNADVKFIGGAPPELVLLNASNEEVERLPLSELNREECNMLMLKKGFYKKTKKDEEVPDQYREGPYKERVEL' A
#
# COMPACT_ATOMS: atom_id res chain seq x y z
N MET A 1 -9.61 7.89 -3.17
CA MET A 1 -8.37 7.75 -2.36
C MET A 1 -7.23 8.43 -3.12
N GLU A 2 -6.94 9.68 -2.83
CA GLU A 2 -5.98 10.49 -3.61
C GLU A 2 -4.50 10.18 -3.27
N ASP A 3 -4.26 9.49 -2.15
CA ASP A 3 -2.89 9.20 -1.66
C ASP A 3 -2.27 7.95 -2.27
N MET A 4 -3.07 7.01 -2.78
CA MET A 4 -2.56 5.75 -3.31
C MET A 4 -1.50 5.91 -4.41
N PRO A 5 -1.63 6.84 -5.37
CA PRO A 5 -0.57 7.11 -6.36
C PRO A 5 0.75 7.60 -5.78
N LEU A 6 0.80 7.99 -4.50
CA LEU A 6 2.03 8.39 -3.82
C LEU A 6 2.74 7.21 -3.15
N PHE A 7 2.06 6.07 -2.96
CA PHE A 7 2.70 4.88 -2.44
C PHE A 7 3.48 4.15 -3.54
N HIS A 8 4.74 3.84 -3.30
CA HIS A 8 5.54 3.06 -4.24
C HIS A 8 5.05 1.61 -4.31
N ASN A 9 4.96 1.05 -5.52
CA ASN A 9 4.42 -0.30 -5.79
C ASN A 9 2.99 -0.51 -5.26
N ALA A 10 2.16 0.53 -5.32
CA ALA A 10 0.73 0.45 -5.06
C ALA A 10 -0.06 0.89 -6.31
N ASP A 11 -1.19 0.24 -6.55
CA ASP A 11 -2.12 0.57 -7.64
C ASP A 11 -3.56 0.47 -7.14
N VAL A 12 -4.47 1.25 -7.76
CA VAL A 12 -5.89 1.26 -7.42
C VAL A 12 -6.70 0.75 -8.58
N LYS A 13 -7.46 -0.32 -8.34
CA LYS A 13 -8.39 -0.87 -9.32
C LYS A 13 -9.83 -0.66 -8.85
N PHE A 14 -10.63 0.00 -9.67
CA PHE A 14 -12.06 0.19 -9.42
C PHE A 14 -12.83 -1.00 -9.99
N ILE A 15 -13.40 -1.83 -9.10
CA ILE A 15 -14.21 -2.99 -9.45
C ILE A 15 -15.65 -2.70 -8.99
N GLY A 16 -16.60 -2.70 -9.92
CA GLY A 16 -18.00 -2.41 -9.60
C GLY A 16 -18.64 -3.49 -8.74
N GLY A 17 -19.38 -3.09 -7.70
CA GLY A 17 -20.21 -3.99 -6.89
C GLY A 17 -19.47 -4.75 -5.77
N ALA A 18 -18.17 -4.54 -5.60
CA ALA A 18 -17.40 -5.12 -4.50
C ALA A 18 -17.00 -4.05 -3.46
N PRO A 19 -16.92 -4.40 -2.16
CA PRO A 19 -16.30 -3.54 -1.17
C PRO A 19 -14.81 -3.29 -1.49
N PRO A 20 -14.23 -2.15 -1.08
CA PRO A 20 -12.81 -1.89 -1.26
C PRO A 20 -11.96 -2.79 -0.37
N GLU A 21 -10.86 -3.30 -0.93
CA GLU A 21 -9.93 -4.21 -0.25
C GLU A 21 -8.48 -3.83 -0.60
N LEU A 22 -7.58 -4.03 0.37
CA LEU A 22 -6.14 -3.99 0.15
C LEU A 22 -5.67 -5.42 -0.09
N VAL A 23 -5.08 -5.66 -1.27
CA VAL A 23 -4.52 -6.96 -1.65
C VAL A 23 -3.00 -6.83 -1.73
N LEU A 24 -2.28 -7.57 -0.89
CA LEU A 24 -0.82 -7.59 -0.89
C LEU A 24 -0.33 -8.74 -1.75
N LEU A 25 0.54 -8.42 -2.70
CA LEU A 25 1.13 -9.40 -3.63
C LEU A 25 2.62 -9.58 -3.32
N ASN A 26 3.12 -10.80 -3.53
CA ASN A 26 4.55 -11.06 -3.54
C ASN A 26 5.19 -10.68 -4.89
N ALA A 27 6.50 -10.88 -5.03
CA ALA A 27 7.24 -10.60 -6.27
C ALA A 27 6.80 -11.46 -7.47
N SER A 28 6.15 -12.61 -7.22
CA SER A 28 5.56 -13.49 -8.23
C SER A 28 4.12 -13.11 -8.60
N ASN A 29 3.60 -11.99 -8.08
CA ASN A 29 2.20 -11.54 -8.19
C ASN A 29 1.17 -12.48 -7.54
N GLU A 30 1.60 -13.29 -6.57
CA GLU A 30 0.68 -14.14 -5.80
C GLU A 30 0.15 -13.38 -4.58
N GLU A 31 -1.14 -13.55 -4.29
CA GLU A 31 -1.78 -12.96 -3.11
C GLU A 31 -1.20 -13.55 -1.82
N VAL A 32 -0.68 -12.67 -0.97
CA VAL A 32 -0.15 -13.02 0.35
C VAL A 32 -1.15 -12.70 1.44
N GLU A 33 -1.87 -11.57 1.31
CA GLU A 33 -2.80 -11.09 2.32
C GLU A 33 -3.88 -10.21 1.67
N ARG A 34 -5.10 -10.26 2.22
CA ARG A 34 -6.22 -9.41 1.83
C ARG A 34 -6.88 -8.81 3.06
N LEU A 35 -7.05 -7.50 3.06
CA LEU A 35 -7.61 -6.74 4.19
C LEU A 35 -8.80 -5.90 3.72
N PRO A 36 -9.96 -5.95 4.40
CA PRO A 36 -11.09 -5.09 4.08
C PRO A 36 -10.76 -3.63 4.39
N LEU A 37 -11.09 -2.72 3.48
CA LEU A 37 -10.92 -1.27 3.68
C LEU A 37 -12.24 -0.55 3.97
N SER A 38 -13.38 -1.24 3.88
CA SER A 38 -14.72 -0.64 4.03
C SER A 38 -14.95 0.07 5.35
N GLU A 39 -14.27 -0.36 6.41
CA GLU A 39 -14.39 0.23 7.76
C GLU A 39 -13.31 1.28 8.05
N LEU A 40 -12.33 1.44 7.15
CA LEU A 40 -11.21 2.34 7.36
C LEU A 40 -11.42 3.66 6.63
N ASN A 41 -11.16 4.75 7.33
CA ASN A 41 -11.09 6.06 6.73
C ASN A 41 -9.75 6.25 5.98
N ARG A 42 -9.60 7.39 5.29
CA ARG A 42 -8.42 7.73 4.49
C ARG A 42 -7.11 7.69 5.29
N GLU A 43 -7.11 8.21 6.51
CA GLU A 43 -5.93 8.26 7.38
C GLU A 43 -5.56 6.86 7.87
N GLU A 44 -6.55 6.06 8.27
CA GLU A 44 -6.36 4.67 8.69
C GLU A 44 -5.81 3.80 7.57
N CYS A 45 -6.31 3.99 6.34
CA CYS A 45 -5.74 3.30 5.18
C CYS A 45 -4.28 3.71 4.93
N ASN A 46 -3.95 5.00 5.04
CA ASN A 46 -2.57 5.47 4.89
C ASN A 46 -1.66 4.89 5.99
N MET A 47 -2.12 4.86 7.24
CA MET A 47 -1.40 4.25 8.36
C MET A 47 -1.19 2.75 8.14
N LEU A 48 -2.20 2.03 7.63
CA LEU A 48 -2.09 0.62 7.30
C LEU A 48 -1.00 0.38 6.25
N MET A 49 -0.97 1.16 5.17
CA MET A 49 0.07 1.06 4.14
C MET A 49 1.47 1.30 4.72
N LEU A 50 1.64 2.33 5.54
CA LEU A 50 2.91 2.64 6.21
C LEU A 50 3.33 1.52 7.17
N LYS A 51 2.38 0.94 7.92
CA LYS A 51 2.62 -0.20 8.82
C LYS A 51 3.08 -1.44 8.04
N LYS A 52 2.47 -1.71 6.87
CA LYS A 52 2.91 -2.77 5.94
C LYS A 52 4.26 -2.48 5.27
N GLY A 53 4.89 -1.35 5.58
CA GLY A 53 6.25 -1.01 5.16
C GLY A 53 6.33 -0.25 3.83
N PHE A 54 5.20 0.11 3.23
CA PHE A 54 5.18 0.86 1.98
C PHE A 54 5.73 2.27 2.17
N TYR A 55 6.49 2.72 1.17
CA TYR A 55 7.00 4.09 1.13
C TYR A 55 5.96 5.02 0.50
N LYS A 56 5.58 6.08 1.24
CA LYS A 56 4.75 7.16 0.72
C LYS A 56 5.63 8.34 0.30
N LYS A 57 5.58 8.68 -0.99
CA LYS A 57 6.19 9.88 -1.54
C LYS A 57 5.46 11.14 -1.06
N THR A 58 6.17 12.25 -0.93
CA THR A 58 5.56 13.57 -0.69
C THR A 58 4.96 14.17 -1.97
N LYS A 59 5.50 13.81 -3.13
CA LYS A 59 5.02 14.22 -4.46
C LYS A 59 5.29 13.12 -5.50
N LYS A 60 4.55 13.14 -6.62
CA LYS A 60 4.61 12.08 -7.65
C LYS A 60 6.02 11.82 -8.20
N ASP A 61 6.76 12.90 -8.47
CA ASP A 61 8.10 12.85 -9.09
C ASP A 61 9.23 12.61 -8.10
N GLU A 62 8.92 12.34 -6.83
CA GLU A 62 9.93 12.02 -5.83
C GLU A 62 10.57 10.65 -6.13
N GLU A 63 11.90 10.62 -6.07
CA GLU A 63 12.65 9.37 -6.15
C GLU A 63 12.40 8.51 -4.90
N VAL A 64 12.30 7.21 -5.11
CA VAL A 64 12.18 6.25 -4.02
C VAL A 64 13.59 5.98 -3.47
N PRO A 65 13.82 6.12 -2.14
CA PRO A 65 15.11 5.79 -1.53
C PRO A 65 15.50 4.33 -1.79
N ASP A 66 16.79 4.04 -1.95
CA ASP A 66 17.29 2.71 -2.33
C ASP A 66 16.73 1.58 -1.44
N GLN A 67 16.60 1.82 -0.14
CA GLN A 67 16.06 0.87 0.83
C GLN A 67 14.58 0.48 0.61
N TYR A 68 13.85 1.19 -0.24
CA TYR A 68 12.44 0.92 -0.60
C TYR A 68 12.28 0.56 -2.09
N ARG A 69 13.33 0.63 -2.92
CA ARG A 69 13.24 0.37 -4.36
C ARG A 69 12.94 -1.08 -4.66
N GLU A 70 13.52 -1.98 -3.88
CA GLU A 70 13.32 -3.42 -4.01
C GLU A 70 12.65 -3.94 -2.74
N GLY A 71 11.50 -4.59 -2.89
CA GLY A 71 10.85 -5.28 -1.80
C GLY A 71 11.70 -6.46 -1.27
N PRO A 72 11.23 -7.16 -0.23
CA PRO A 72 9.91 -7.03 0.37
C PRO A 72 9.79 -5.81 1.28
N TYR A 73 8.64 -5.14 1.22
CA TYR A 73 8.23 -4.23 2.28
C TYR A 73 7.95 -5.07 3.53
N LYS A 74 8.82 -4.95 4.54
CA LYS A 74 8.64 -5.66 5.80
C LYS A 74 7.66 -4.87 6.65
N GLU A 75 6.70 -5.57 7.25
CA GLU A 75 5.79 -4.97 8.23
C GLU A 75 6.63 -4.38 9.36
N ARG A 76 6.37 -3.10 9.68
CA ARG A 76 7.02 -2.42 10.81
C ARG A 76 6.33 -2.91 12.08
N VAL A 77 6.93 -3.90 12.73
CA VAL A 77 6.59 -4.24 14.11
C VAL A 77 7.14 -3.10 14.96
N GLU A 78 6.27 -2.37 15.65
CA GLU A 78 6.70 -1.38 16.66
C GLU A 78 7.68 -2.06 17.63
N LEU A 79 8.80 -1.40 17.91
CA LEU A 79 9.77 -1.80 18.95
C LEU A 79 9.15 -1.67 20.34
#